data_AF-A0A844B5B3-F1
#
_entry.id   AF-A0A844B5B3-F1
#
_cell.length_a   1.000
_cell.length_b   1.000
_cell.length_c   1.000
_cell.angle_alpha   90.00
_cell.angle_beta   90.00
_cell.angle_gamma   90.00
#
_symmetry.space_group_name_H-M   'P 1'
#
loop_
_entity.id
_entity.type
_entity.pdbx_description
1 polymer ?
#
loop_
_entity_poly.entity_id
_entity_poly.type
_entity_poly.pdbx_seq_one_letter_code
_entity_poly.pdbx_strand_id
1 'polypeptide(L)' 'MRTIHPNHFNRLMRLPAGIRTDILEYLGATPVADVQLERMLLDVDRMIEDNQPRAGAEIMA' A
#
# COMPACT_ATOMS: atom_id res chain seq x y z
N MET A 1 8.97 -1.10 18.22
CA MET A 1 8.06 -0.75 17.12
C MET A 1 6.92 0.07 17.69
N ARG A 2 6.64 1.26 17.14
CA ARG A 2 5.42 1.99 17.50
C ARG A 2 4.21 1.16 17.07
N THR A 3 3.15 1.18 17.87
CA THR A 3 1.89 0.53 17.51
C THR A 3 1.32 1.21 16.28
N ILE A 4 1.23 0.47 15.17
CA ILE A 4 0.59 0.95 13.93
C ILE A 4 -0.91 1.04 14.18
N HIS A 5 -1.54 2.14 13.76
CA HIS A 5 -2.99 2.27 13.87
C HIS A 5 -3.70 1.11 13.13
N PRO A 6 -4.74 0.46 13.71
CA PRO A 6 -5.38 -0.71 13.11
C PRO A 6 -5.86 -0.51 11.67
N ASN A 7 -6.33 0.70 11.33
CA ASN A 7 -6.75 1.02 9.97
C ASN A 7 -5.59 0.99 8.96
N HIS A 8 -4.41 1.50 9.33
CA HIS A 8 -3.22 1.45 8.48
C HIS A 8 -2.72 0.02 8.34
N PHE A 9 -2.75 -0.76 9.43
CA PHE A 9 -2.42 -2.18 9.39
C PHE A 9 -3.34 -2.96 8.44
N ASN A 10 -4.65 -2.78 8.53
CA ASN A 10 -5.61 -3.45 7.64
C ASN A 10 -5.37 -3.09 6.17
N ARG A 11 -5.01 -1.83 5.89
CA ARG A 11 -4.70 -1.36 4.54
C ARG A 11 -3.40 -1.99 4.02
N LEU A 12 -2.34 -2.00 4.83
CA LEU A 12 -1.08 -2.69 4.53
C LEU A 12 -1.30 -4.16 4.16
N MET A 13 -2.13 -4.86 4.93
CA MET A 13 -2.39 -6.29 4.70
C MET A 13 -3.14 -6.59 3.40
N ARG A 14 -3.82 -5.60 2.81
CA ARG A 14 -4.50 -5.72 1.51
C ARG A 14 -3.58 -5.47 0.30
N LEU A 15 -2.40 -4.90 0.53
CA LEU A 15 -1.44 -4.64 -0.54
C LEU A 15 -0.86 -5.94 -1.13
N PRO A 16 -0.41 -5.91 -2.40
CA PRO A 16 0.35 -7.00 -3.00
C PRO A 16 1.55 -7.41 -2.13
N ALA A 17 1.87 -8.69 -2.11
CA ALA A 17 2.82 -9.27 -1.15
C ALA A 17 4.22 -8.63 -1.19
N GLY A 18 4.74 -8.29 -2.38
CA GLY A 18 6.03 -7.60 -2.53
C GLY A 18 6.00 -6.22 -1.86
N ILE A 19 5.08 -5.37 -2.32
CA ILE A 19 4.90 -4.00 -1.81
C ILE A 19 4.67 -3.99 -0.29
N ARG A 20 3.83 -4.90 0.22
CA ARG A 20 3.58 -5.03 1.65
C ARG A 20 4.87 -5.35 2.43
N THR A 21 5.69 -6.27 1.91
CA THR A 21 6.95 -6.67 2.56
C THR A 21 7.91 -5.50 2.64
N ASP A 22 8.08 -4.76 1.53
CA ASP A 22 8.96 -3.60 1.46
C ASP A 22 8.56 -2.52 2.46
N ILE A 23 7.26 -2.23 2.58
CA ILE A 23 6.76 -1.22 3.52
C ILE A 23 6.95 -1.69 4.97
N LEU A 24 6.65 -2.96 5.29
CA LEU A 24 6.85 -3.50 6.64
C LEU A 24 8.33 -3.49 7.06
N GLU A 25 9.24 -3.81 6.14
CA GLU A 25 10.69 -3.72 6.37
C GLU A 25 11.10 -2.27 6.65
N TYR A 26 10.65 -1.32 5.83
CA TYR A 26 10.91 0.09 6.02
C TYR A 26 10.42 0.62 7.38
N LEU A 27 9.19 0.24 7.78
CA LEU A 27 8.61 0.60 9.09
C LEU A 27 9.33 -0.07 10.27
N GLY A 28 9.96 -1.23 10.04
CA GLY A 28 10.80 -1.90 11.03
C GLY A 28 12.13 -1.17 11.24
N ALA A 29 12.71 -0.60 10.19
CA ALA A 29 13.98 0.10 10.21
C ALA A 29 13.87 1.60 10.53
N THR A 30 12.71 2.22 10.29
CA THR A 30 12.54 3.68 10.34
C THR A 30 11.35 4.08 11.23
N PRO A 31 11.53 5.01 12.18
CA PRO A 31 10.40 5.55 12.93
C PRO A 31 9.57 6.48 12.02
N VAL A 32 8.41 5.99 11.58
CA VAL A 32 7.47 6.74 10.75
C VAL A 32 6.31 7.25 11.60
N ALA A 33 5.87 8.49 11.35
CA ALA A 33 4.67 9.06 11.97
C ALA A 33 3.40 8.59 11.24
N ASP A 34 2.27 8.50 11.95
CA ASP A 34 1.00 8.00 11.40
C ASP A 34 0.58 8.75 10.13
N VAL A 35 0.67 10.09 10.14
CA VAL A 35 0.38 10.97 9.00
C VAL A 35 1.28 10.72 7.78
N GLN A 36 2.50 10.25 8.00
CA GLN A 36 3.43 9.91 6.91
C GLN A 36 3.07 8.54 6.33
N LEU A 37 2.78 7.57 7.19
CA LEU A 37 2.31 6.24 6.76
C LEU A 37 1.00 6.35 5.96
N GLU A 38 0.06 7.19 6.38
CA GLU A 38 -1.17 7.44 5.64
C GLU A 38 -0.91 7.92 4.21
N ARG A 39 0.00 8.89 4.05
CA ARG A 39 0.38 9.43 2.73
C ARG A 39 1.04 8.36 1.86
N MET A 40 1.99 7.61 2.42
CA MET A 40 2.64 6.51 1.70
C MET A 40 1.63 5.48 1.20
N LEU A 41 0.64 5.11 2.03
CA LEU A 41 -0.40 4.16 1.63
C LEU A 41 -1.31 4.73 0.53
N LEU A 42 -1.62 6.03 0.57
CA LEU A 42 -2.38 6.70 -0.50
C LEU A 42 -1.62 6.70 -1.82
N ASP A 43 -0.32 6.97 -1.80
CA ASP A 43 0.51 6.97 -3.00
C ASP A 43 0.63 5.57 -3.59
N VAL A 44 0.82 4.56 -2.74
CA VAL A 44 0.87 3.15 -3.16
C VAL A 44 -0.45 2.69 -3.78
N ASP A 45 -1.60 3.02 -3.19
CA ASP A 45 -2.90 2.67 -3.77
C ASP A 45 -3.05 3.29 -5.17
N ARG A 46 -2.70 4.57 -5.34
CA ARG A 46 -2.73 5.23 -6.66
C ARG A 46 -1.82 4.56 -7.68
N MET A 47 -0.61 4.17 -7.27
CA MET A 47 0.32 3.47 -8.15
C MET A 47 -0.22 2.10 -8.56
N ILE A 48 -0.89 1.38 -7.66
CA ILE A 48 -1.52 0.11 -7.98
C ILE A 48 -2.68 0.32 -8.95
N GLU A 49 -3.54 1.32 -8.70
CA GLU A 49 -4.66 1.68 -9.58
C GLU A 49 -4.20 2.05 -11.00
N ASP A 50 -3.14 2.85 -11.11
CA ASP A 50 -2.56 3.27 -12.40
C ASP A 50 -1.88 2.11 -13.15
N ASN A 51 -1.25 1.20 -12.41
CA ASN A 51 -0.54 0.05 -12.96
C ASN A 51 -1.44 -1.18 -13.18
N GLN A 52 -2.73 -1.11 -12.87
CA GLN A 52 -3.70 -2.12 -13.32
C GLN A 52 -3.89 -1.92 -14.83
N PRO A 53 -3.50 -2.88 -15.70
CA PRO A 53 -3.93 -2.83 -17.09
C PRO A 53 -5.45 -2.80 -17.09
N ARG A 54 -6.07 -1.99 -17.97
CA ARG A 54 -7.51 -1.97 -18.21
C ARG A 54 -7.98 -3.34 -18.71
N ALA A 55 -8.04 -4.34 -17.83
CA ALA A 55 -8.41 -5.71 -18.10
C ALA A 55 -9.94 -5.84 -18.22
N GLY A 56 -10.53 -5.03 -19.10
CA GLY A 56 -11.98 -4.98 -19.29
C GLY A 56 -12.45 -4.36 -20.61
N ALA A 57 -11.55 -4.00 -21.54
CA ALA A 57 -11.95 -3.33 -22.80
C ALA A 57 -11.86 -4.21 -24.06
N GLU A 58 -11.48 -5.49 -23.97
CA GLU A 58 -11.18 -6.31 -25.17
C GLU A 58 -12.01 -7.61 -25.28
N ILE A 59 -13.23 -7.62 -24.73
CA ILE A 59 -14.22 -8.69 -24.99
C ILE A 59 -15.58 -8.07 -25.32
N MET A 60 -15.63 -7.30 -26.41
CA MET A 60 -16.81 -7.03 -27.24
C MET A 60 -16.46 -5.97 -28.30
N ALA A 61 -15.93 -6.41 -29.44
CA ALA A 61 -16.04 -5.72 -30.73
C ALA A 61 -15.77 -6.71 -31.86
#